data_AF-A0A543I380-F1
#
_entry.id   AF-A0A543I380-F1
#
_cell.length_a   1.000
_cell.length_b   1.000
_cell.length_c   1.000
_cell.angle_alpha   90.00
_cell.angle_beta   90.00
_cell.angle_gamma   90.00
#
_symmetry.space_group_name_H-M   'P 1'
#
loop_
_entity.id
_entity.type
_entity.pdbx_description
1 polymer ?
#
loop_
_entity_poly.entity_id
_entity_poly.type
_entity_poly.pdbx_seq_one_letter_code
_entity_poly.pdbx_strand_id
1 'polypeptide(L)'
;MSDYWGQNDGTEPTQPMPQAGFPPPQGQPYSSAALTEELAPKKKMSRGKKVGLWTGGILTVLVVIGATSQQQPAATPTAEPVAAASTSEPGNFPAVDPSVQASLDKVAADQAAAEKAAADAEAKAAADAEAKAAADAEAKRKADEAAKKKAAEDAAAKAAAEAAAEKAANAMTVSQEQAVAKAEDYLEYTAFSRKGLIEQLQYEQFSKADATFAVDHIKVNWNEQAAKKAKDYLEYTAFSRGGLIDQLRFEGFTLAQARYGVKAVGL
;
A
#
# COMPACT_ATOMS: atom_id res chain seq x y z
N MET A 1 -93.08 -3.38 -29.39
CA MET A 1 -92.82 -2.81 -28.05
C MET A 1 -92.15 -3.89 -27.22
N SER A 2 -90.91 -3.82 -26.77
CA SER A 2 -89.88 -2.80 -26.90
C SER A 2 -88.54 -3.47 -26.60
N ASP A 3 -87.51 -2.99 -27.28
CA ASP A 3 -86.10 -3.26 -27.09
C ASP A 3 -85.66 -3.13 -25.62
N TYR A 4 -84.68 -3.95 -25.19
CA TYR A 4 -83.57 -3.53 -24.32
C TYR A 4 -82.53 -4.67 -24.22
N TRP A 5 -81.65 -4.73 -25.22
CA TRP A 5 -80.31 -5.30 -25.04
C TRP A 5 -79.47 -4.27 -24.30
N GLY A 6 -79.23 -4.49 -23.01
CA GLY A 6 -78.31 -3.69 -22.19
C GLY A 6 -76.93 -4.33 -22.17
N GLN A 7 -75.95 -3.64 -22.74
CA GLN A 7 -74.52 -3.78 -22.48
C GLN A 7 -74.25 -3.99 -20.98
N ASN A 8 -73.63 -5.11 -20.63
CA ASN A 8 -72.81 -5.21 -19.42
C ASN A 8 -71.35 -5.32 -19.91
N ASP A 9 -70.65 -4.21 -19.75
CA ASP A 9 -69.21 -4.08 -19.85
C ASP A 9 -68.53 -4.91 -18.76
N GLY A 10 -67.74 -5.90 -19.18
CA GLY A 10 -66.97 -6.77 -18.31
C GLY A 10 -65.76 -6.08 -17.68
N THR A 11 -66.02 -5.11 -16.79
CA THR A 11 -65.01 -4.62 -15.83
C THR A 11 -65.47 -4.97 -14.42
N GLU A 12 -65.24 -6.22 -14.03
CA GLU A 12 -65.20 -6.56 -12.60
C GLU A 12 -63.96 -5.89 -11.98
N PRO A 13 -64.07 -5.14 -10.88
CA PRO A 13 -62.90 -4.76 -10.11
C PRO A 13 -62.34 -6.04 -9.49
N THR A 14 -61.17 -6.48 -9.95
CA THR A 14 -60.35 -7.49 -9.29
C THR A 14 -60.12 -7.05 -7.84
N GLN A 15 -60.85 -7.67 -6.91
CA GLN A 15 -60.57 -7.51 -5.50
C GLN A 15 -59.20 -8.15 -5.19
N PRO A 16 -58.31 -7.49 -4.44
CA PRO A 16 -57.06 -8.11 -4.04
C PRO A 16 -57.38 -9.25 -3.06
N MET A 17 -56.90 -10.45 -3.39
CA MET A 17 -56.93 -11.62 -2.52
C MET A 17 -56.35 -11.25 -1.14
N PRO A 18 -56.97 -11.66 -0.01
CA PRO A 18 -56.37 -11.45 1.30
C PRO A 18 -55.07 -12.25 1.38
N GLN A 19 -53.95 -11.53 1.54
CA GLN A 19 -52.66 -12.08 1.92
C GLN A 19 -52.84 -12.87 3.22
N ALA A 20 -52.82 -14.20 3.14
CA ALA A 20 -52.71 -15.05 4.31
C ALA A 20 -51.32 -14.83 4.91
N GLY A 21 -51.24 -13.91 5.87
CA GLY A 21 -50.04 -13.68 6.67
C GLY A 21 -49.70 -14.97 7.41
N PHE A 22 -48.62 -15.61 6.99
CA PHE A 22 -47.96 -16.64 7.77
C PHE A 22 -47.46 -15.97 9.05
N PRO A 23 -47.92 -16.33 10.26
CA PRO A 23 -47.41 -15.73 11.48
C PRO A 23 -45.91 -16.08 11.62
N PRO A 24 -45.05 -15.14 12.06
CA PRO A 24 -43.66 -15.46 12.34
C PRO A 24 -43.61 -16.54 13.42
N PRO A 25 -42.65 -17.50 13.36
CA PRO A 25 -42.48 -18.47 14.42
C PRO A 25 -42.19 -17.72 15.74
N GLN A 26 -43.15 -17.80 16.67
CA GLN A 26 -43.00 -17.30 18.03
C GLN A 26 -41.81 -18.03 18.65
N GLY A 27 -40.79 -17.24 19.02
CA GLY A 27 -39.57 -17.74 19.64
C GLY A 27 -39.90 -18.53 20.90
N GLN A 28 -39.64 -19.83 20.86
CA GLN A 28 -39.50 -20.62 22.07
C GLN A 28 -38.22 -20.14 22.77
N PRO A 29 -38.25 -19.76 24.06
CA PRO A 29 -37.02 -19.46 24.77
C PRO A 29 -36.20 -20.75 24.85
N TYR A 30 -35.00 -20.74 24.27
CA TYR A 30 -34.04 -21.81 24.49
C TYR A 30 -33.73 -21.87 25.99
N SER A 31 -34.29 -22.87 26.66
CA SER A 31 -33.94 -23.25 28.02
C SER A 31 -32.47 -23.66 28.02
N SER A 32 -31.64 -22.85 28.66
CA SER A 32 -30.24 -23.14 28.95
C SER A 32 -30.15 -24.21 30.04
N ALA A 33 -30.37 -25.47 29.68
CA ALA A 33 -30.11 -26.58 30.58
C ALA A 33 -29.78 -27.86 29.81
N ALA A 34 -28.55 -28.34 30.05
CA ALA A 34 -28.07 -29.69 29.83
C ALA A 34 -28.02 -30.20 28.38
N LEU A 35 -26.80 -30.23 27.83
CA LEU A 35 -26.17 -31.45 27.33
C LEU A 35 -24.66 -31.17 27.22
N THR A 36 -24.00 -31.26 28.37
CA THR A 36 -22.57 -31.59 28.42
C THR A 36 -22.43 -33.01 27.90
N GLU A 37 -22.17 -33.15 26.60
CA GLU A 37 -21.67 -34.39 26.03
C GLU A 37 -20.27 -34.16 25.47
N GLU A 38 -19.42 -35.07 25.91
CA GLU A 38 -17.97 -35.08 25.95
C GLU A 38 -17.36 -35.13 24.54
N LEU A 39 -16.75 -34.02 24.11
CA LEU A 39 -15.97 -33.99 22.87
C LEU A 39 -14.65 -34.75 23.07
N ALA A 40 -14.61 -36.01 22.61
CA ALA A 40 -13.39 -36.78 22.43
C ALA A 40 -12.40 -36.06 21.48
N PRO A 41 -11.09 -35.98 21.79
CA PRO A 41 -10.15 -35.19 21.00
C PRO A 41 -9.74 -35.91 19.71
N LYS A 42 -10.09 -35.35 18.54
CA LYS A 42 -9.56 -35.80 17.24
C LYS A 42 -8.11 -35.35 17.04
N LYS A 43 -7.26 -36.33 16.72
CA LYS A 43 -5.81 -36.26 16.48
C LYS A 43 -5.43 -35.26 15.38
N LYS A 44 -4.65 -34.22 15.72
CA LYS A 44 -4.03 -33.28 14.76
C LYS A 44 -2.98 -33.99 13.90
N MET A 45 -3.17 -33.97 12.58
CA MET A 45 -2.16 -34.40 11.61
C MET A 45 -1.23 -33.21 11.32
N SER A 46 0.06 -33.37 11.64
CA SER A 46 1.10 -32.35 11.46
C SER A 46 1.37 -32.09 9.98
N ARG A 47 1.15 -30.86 9.50
CA ARG A 47 1.71 -30.43 8.21
C ARG A 47 3.14 -29.96 8.42
N GLY A 48 4.06 -30.63 7.74
CA GLY A 48 5.50 -30.46 7.86
C GLY A 48 5.99 -29.06 7.47
N LYS A 49 7.00 -28.61 8.20
CA LYS A 49 7.77 -27.38 7.96
C LYS A 49 8.49 -27.47 6.61
N LYS A 50 8.43 -26.40 5.81
CA LYS A 50 9.42 -26.14 4.76
C LYS A 50 10.19 -24.88 5.12
N VAL A 51 11.44 -25.09 5.49
CA VAL A 51 12.49 -24.10 5.71
C VAL A 51 12.94 -23.62 4.32
N GLY A 52 12.87 -22.32 4.06
CA GLY A 52 13.33 -21.68 2.84
C GLY A 52 14.21 -20.49 3.18
N LEU A 53 15.49 -20.76 3.36
CA LEU A 53 16.60 -19.83 3.48
C LEU A 53 16.78 -19.08 2.14
N TRP A 54 16.64 -17.75 2.13
CA TRP A 54 17.22 -16.91 1.08
C TRP A 54 17.94 -15.72 1.72
N THR A 55 19.21 -15.96 2.01
CA THR A 55 20.25 -14.95 2.20
C THR A 55 20.77 -14.49 0.83
N GLY A 56 21.04 -13.19 0.71
CA GLY A 56 22.13 -12.71 -0.16
C GLY A 56 21.70 -11.86 -1.34
N GLY A 57 22.09 -10.58 -1.32
CA GLY A 57 21.97 -9.68 -2.46
C GLY A 57 22.44 -8.26 -2.18
N ILE A 58 23.60 -8.10 -1.53
CA ILE A 58 24.31 -6.82 -1.42
C ILE A 58 24.74 -6.40 -2.83
N LEU A 59 24.17 -5.29 -3.31
CA LEU A 59 24.55 -4.65 -4.57
C LEU A 59 25.47 -3.46 -4.23
N THR A 60 26.76 -3.74 -4.12
CA THR A 60 27.82 -2.72 -4.09
C THR A 60 28.01 -2.17 -5.50
N VAL A 61 27.64 -0.91 -5.73
CA VAL A 61 28.05 -0.14 -6.91
C VAL A 61 29.09 0.88 -6.46
N LEU A 62 30.34 0.58 -6.80
CA LEU A 62 31.49 1.48 -6.79
C LEU A 62 31.41 2.36 -8.04
N VAL A 63 31.34 3.69 -7.88
CA VAL A 63 31.64 4.66 -8.95
C VAL A 63 32.83 5.49 -8.49
N VAL A 64 33.97 5.22 -9.12
CA VAL A 64 35.19 6.03 -9.10
C VAL A 64 35.46 6.45 -10.54
N ILE A 65 35.32 7.74 -10.83
CA ILE A 65 35.89 8.46 -11.98
C ILE A 65 36.15 9.88 -11.42
N GLY A 66 37.37 10.40 -11.26
CA GLY A 66 38.46 10.50 -12.23
C GLY A 66 38.30 11.82 -13.03
N ALA A 67 38.49 12.98 -12.42
CA ALA A 67 39.70 13.82 -12.50
C ALA A 67 39.89 14.63 -13.82
N THR A 68 40.20 15.92 -13.61
CA THR A 68 41.11 16.80 -14.39
C THR A 68 40.55 17.84 -15.39
N SER A 69 41.02 19.09 -15.17
CA SER A 69 41.62 20.02 -16.15
C SER A 69 40.84 21.25 -16.67
N GLN A 70 41.58 22.38 -16.70
CA GLN A 70 41.57 23.50 -17.68
C GLN A 70 40.84 24.84 -17.35
N GLN A 71 41.49 25.68 -16.55
CA GLN A 71 42.13 26.98 -16.87
C GLN A 71 41.68 27.81 -18.13
N GLN A 72 40.98 28.94 -17.89
CA GLN A 72 41.25 30.35 -18.37
C GLN A 72 41.08 30.71 -19.89
N PRO A 73 41.04 31.98 -20.39
CA PRO A 73 40.89 33.36 -19.83
C PRO A 73 39.85 34.30 -20.53
N ALA A 74 39.59 35.47 -19.93
CA ALA A 74 39.41 36.76 -20.62
C ALA A 74 39.77 37.89 -19.60
N ALA A 75 40.87 38.64 -19.75
CA ALA A 75 41.06 39.79 -20.65
C ALA A 75 40.21 41.00 -20.20
N THR A 76 40.69 42.22 -19.91
CA THR A 76 42.01 42.87 -19.80
C THR A 76 41.74 44.29 -19.20
N PRO A 77 42.67 45.27 -19.12
CA PRO A 77 42.83 46.13 -17.97
C PRO A 77 42.41 47.60 -18.26
N THR A 78 42.62 48.50 -17.32
CA THR A 78 42.88 49.91 -17.65
C THR A 78 44.08 50.38 -16.85
N ALA A 79 45.07 50.80 -17.64
CA ALA A 79 46.41 51.27 -17.35
C ALA A 79 46.36 52.73 -16.87
N GLU A 80 47.10 53.07 -15.81
CA GLU A 80 48.40 53.80 -15.87
C GLU A 80 48.22 55.34 -16.04
N PRO A 81 49.29 56.15 -16.18
CA PRO A 81 50.20 56.59 -15.12
C PRO A 81 50.49 58.12 -15.23
N VAL A 82 51.31 58.69 -14.34
CA VAL A 82 52.34 59.73 -14.60
C VAL A 82 53.03 60.03 -13.26
N ALA A 83 54.32 59.80 -13.00
CA ALA A 83 55.58 60.09 -13.70
C ALA A 83 56.12 61.53 -13.52
N ALA A 84 57.46 61.57 -13.36
CA ALA A 84 58.42 62.69 -13.37
C ALA A 84 58.77 63.29 -11.98
N ALA A 85 59.95 62.95 -11.41
CA ALA A 85 61.32 63.45 -11.72
C ALA A 85 61.65 64.70 -10.87
N SER A 86 62.85 65.02 -10.38
CA SER A 86 64.22 64.51 -10.48
C SER A 86 65.06 65.17 -9.36
N THR A 87 66.10 64.46 -8.92
CA THR A 87 67.48 64.92 -8.65
C THR A 87 67.75 66.27 -7.94
N SER A 88 68.35 66.18 -6.73
CA SER A 88 69.58 66.91 -6.39
C SER A 88 70.24 66.37 -5.10
N GLU A 89 71.42 65.76 -5.24
CA GLU A 89 72.46 65.57 -4.21
C GLU A 89 73.29 66.88 -4.04
N PRO A 90 74.27 67.00 -3.12
CA PRO A 90 74.20 66.78 -1.67
C PRO A 90 74.71 68.01 -0.89
N GLY A 91 74.06 68.35 0.23
CA GLY A 91 74.52 69.39 1.16
C GLY A 91 75.07 68.76 2.44
N ASN A 92 76.39 68.63 2.52
CA ASN A 92 77.14 68.20 3.71
C ASN A 92 76.90 69.14 4.91
N PHE A 93 76.25 68.63 5.96
CA PHE A 93 76.22 69.23 7.30
C PHE A 93 76.49 68.17 8.38
N PRO A 94 77.11 68.57 9.51
CA PRO A 94 77.97 67.70 10.31
C PRO A 94 77.23 66.92 11.41
N ALA A 95 77.84 65.79 11.78
CA ALA A 95 77.82 65.12 13.10
C ALA A 95 76.48 65.07 13.85
N VAL A 96 75.76 63.95 13.70
CA VAL A 96 74.64 63.56 14.56
C VAL A 96 75.11 63.35 16.00
N ASP A 97 74.38 64.01 16.90
CA ASP A 97 74.49 63.99 18.35
C ASP A 97 74.23 62.58 18.94
N PRO A 98 75.07 62.07 19.86
CA PRO A 98 74.92 60.73 20.45
C PRO A 98 73.63 60.55 21.29
N SER A 99 72.87 61.61 21.58
CA SER A 99 71.58 61.55 22.28
C SER A 99 70.42 61.08 21.38
N VAL A 100 70.57 61.18 20.05
CA VAL A 100 69.54 60.75 19.07
C VAL A 100 69.62 59.25 18.76
N GLN A 101 70.80 58.63 18.88
CA GLN A 101 70.99 57.20 18.62
C GLN A 101 70.39 56.33 19.75
N ALA A 102 70.56 56.73 21.02
CA ALA A 102 70.00 56.03 22.17
C ALA A 102 68.46 56.11 22.27
N SER A 103 67.86 57.12 21.64
CA SER A 103 66.40 57.25 21.51
C SER A 103 65.85 56.47 20.32
N LEU A 104 66.66 56.16 19.29
CA LEU A 104 66.29 55.28 18.19
C LEU A 104 66.23 53.80 18.60
N ASP A 105 67.22 53.30 19.34
CA ASP A 105 67.29 51.89 19.76
C ASP A 105 66.15 51.50 20.73
N LYS A 106 65.70 52.46 21.56
CA LYS A 106 64.55 52.27 22.45
C LYS A 106 63.22 52.21 21.67
N VAL A 107 63.07 53.03 20.63
CA VAL A 107 61.89 52.99 19.75
C VAL A 107 61.86 51.71 18.93
N ALA A 108 63.01 51.18 18.50
CA ALA A 108 63.11 49.91 17.79
C ALA A 108 62.78 48.70 18.68
N ALA A 109 63.20 48.71 19.95
CA ALA A 109 62.86 47.64 20.91
C ALA A 109 61.38 47.66 21.33
N ASP A 110 60.79 48.86 21.53
CA ASP A 110 59.37 49.02 21.83
C ASP A 110 58.49 48.65 20.61
N GLN A 111 58.96 48.90 19.37
CA GLN A 111 58.29 48.43 18.13
C GLN A 111 58.38 46.90 17.95
N ALA A 112 59.53 46.27 18.21
CA ALA A 112 59.68 44.82 18.10
C ALA A 112 58.84 44.04 19.13
N ALA A 113 58.68 44.60 20.34
CA ALA A 113 57.79 44.05 21.36
C ALA A 113 56.30 44.21 21.01
N ALA A 114 55.93 45.33 20.38
CA ALA A 114 54.58 45.58 19.91
C ALA A 114 54.20 44.70 18.70
N GLU A 115 55.12 44.47 17.75
CA GLU A 115 54.91 43.54 16.63
C GLU A 115 54.79 42.08 17.09
N LYS A 116 55.61 41.66 18.07
CA LYS A 116 55.49 40.30 18.62
C LYS A 116 54.18 40.10 19.39
N ALA A 117 53.72 41.10 20.14
CA ALA A 117 52.44 41.05 20.83
C ALA A 117 51.24 41.08 19.86
N ALA A 118 51.34 41.81 18.76
CA ALA A 118 50.34 41.81 17.69
C ALA A 118 50.29 40.44 16.96
N ALA A 119 51.45 39.83 16.68
CA ALA A 119 51.54 38.51 16.04
C ALA A 119 51.00 37.37 16.92
N ASP A 120 51.29 37.38 18.23
CA ASP A 120 50.75 36.41 19.19
C ASP A 120 49.21 36.57 19.35
N ALA A 121 48.68 37.80 19.28
CA ALA A 121 47.24 38.06 19.32
C ALA A 121 46.52 37.63 18.03
N GLU A 122 47.14 37.84 16.87
CA GLU A 122 46.61 37.43 15.57
C GLU A 122 46.63 35.90 15.41
N ALA A 123 47.69 35.23 15.86
CA ALA A 123 47.79 33.77 15.87
C ALA A 123 46.74 33.11 16.80
N LYS A 124 46.48 33.72 17.96
CA LYS A 124 45.43 33.23 18.88
C LYS A 124 44.03 33.45 18.31
N ALA A 125 43.78 34.59 17.67
CA ALA A 125 42.50 34.88 17.01
C ALA A 125 42.23 33.95 15.82
N ALA A 126 43.28 33.60 15.04
CA ALA A 126 43.18 32.63 13.96
C ALA A 126 42.86 31.21 14.46
N ALA A 127 43.51 30.76 15.55
CA ALA A 127 43.26 29.45 16.15
C ALA A 127 41.85 29.31 16.77
N ASP A 128 41.36 30.35 17.45
CA ASP A 128 40.00 30.39 18.01
C ASP A 128 38.93 30.40 16.87
N ALA A 129 39.21 31.06 15.74
CA ALA A 129 38.33 31.06 14.56
C ALA A 129 38.29 29.70 13.84
N GLU A 130 39.42 29.02 13.70
CA GLU A 130 39.51 27.70 13.09
C GLU A 130 38.82 26.62 13.93
N ALA A 131 38.99 26.67 15.27
CA ALA A 131 38.31 25.77 16.20
C ALA A 131 36.78 25.96 16.18
N LYS A 132 36.30 27.20 16.09
CA LYS A 132 34.87 27.50 15.97
C LYS A 132 34.30 27.02 14.62
N ALA A 133 35.03 27.22 13.52
CA ALA A 133 34.61 26.75 12.20
C ALA A 133 34.55 25.22 12.11
N ALA A 134 35.49 24.51 12.75
CA ALA A 134 35.49 23.06 12.84
C ALA A 134 34.29 22.53 13.65
N ALA A 135 33.97 23.17 14.78
CA ALA A 135 32.82 22.81 15.62
C ALA A 135 31.47 23.05 14.92
N ASP A 136 31.31 24.18 14.23
CA ASP A 136 30.12 24.50 13.44
C ASP A 136 29.95 23.50 12.26
N ALA A 137 31.04 23.09 11.61
CA ALA A 137 31.02 22.09 10.55
C ALA A 137 30.67 20.68 11.04
N GLU A 138 31.16 20.27 12.21
CA GLU A 138 30.83 18.99 12.82
C GLU A 138 29.37 18.94 13.29
N ALA A 139 28.88 20.03 13.90
CA ALA A 139 27.48 20.16 14.29
C ALA A 139 26.54 20.07 13.08
N LYS A 140 26.90 20.73 11.97
CA LYS A 140 26.13 20.65 10.71
C LYS A 140 26.14 19.23 10.12
N ARG A 141 27.28 18.53 10.13
CA ARG A 141 27.36 17.13 9.65
C ARG A 141 26.50 16.19 10.47
N LYS A 142 26.51 16.31 11.80
CA LYS A 142 25.67 15.49 12.69
C LYS A 142 24.18 15.79 12.49
N ALA A 143 23.81 17.05 12.24
CA ALA A 143 22.45 17.43 11.91
C ALA A 143 22.01 16.87 10.55
N ASP A 144 22.85 16.94 9.52
CA ASP A 144 22.58 16.41 8.18
C ASP A 144 22.46 14.87 8.20
N GLU A 145 23.28 14.16 8.98
CA GLU A 145 23.18 12.71 9.17
C GLU A 145 21.92 12.30 9.97
N ALA A 146 21.58 13.03 11.02
CA ALA A 146 20.37 12.78 11.79
C ALA A 146 19.11 13.01 10.93
N ALA A 147 19.11 14.07 10.11
CA ALA A 147 18.04 14.35 9.16
C ALA A 147 17.93 13.26 8.08
N LYS A 148 19.06 12.79 7.55
CA LYS A 148 19.09 11.71 6.55
C LYS A 148 18.62 10.37 7.12
N LYS A 149 19.01 10.05 8.36
CA LYS A 149 18.55 8.85 9.06
C LYS A 149 17.05 8.90 9.32
N LYS A 150 16.55 10.03 9.82
CA LYS A 150 15.11 10.24 10.05
C LYS A 150 14.31 10.15 8.75
N ALA A 151 14.79 10.76 7.67
CA ALA A 151 14.16 10.68 6.36
C ALA A 151 14.14 9.24 5.80
N ALA A 152 15.19 8.45 6.03
CA ALA A 152 15.23 7.05 5.64
C ALA A 152 14.27 6.17 6.47
N GLU A 153 14.15 6.43 7.77
CA GLU A 153 13.21 5.74 8.65
C GLU A 153 11.75 6.06 8.28
N ASP A 154 11.43 7.33 8.03
CA ASP A 154 10.10 7.77 7.60
C ASP A 154 9.72 7.18 6.23
N ALA A 155 10.68 7.11 5.29
CA ALA A 155 10.46 6.50 3.97
C ALA A 155 10.24 4.98 4.07
N ALA A 156 11.01 4.28 4.91
CA ALA A 156 10.84 2.85 5.15
C ALA A 156 9.49 2.53 5.83
N ALA A 157 9.08 3.35 6.80
CA ALA A 157 7.78 3.21 7.46
C ALA A 157 6.61 3.42 6.48
N LYS A 158 6.73 4.42 5.60
CA LYS A 158 5.72 4.68 4.55
C LYS A 158 5.61 3.52 3.55
N ALA A 159 6.74 2.99 3.08
CA ALA A 159 6.76 1.86 2.15
C ALA A 159 6.17 0.58 2.79
N ALA A 160 6.44 0.34 4.08
CA ALA A 160 5.85 -0.79 4.80
C ALA A 160 4.34 -0.63 5.01
N ALA A 161 3.86 0.59 5.26
CA ALA A 161 2.44 0.88 5.38
C ALA A 161 1.69 0.72 4.04
N GLU A 162 2.27 1.17 2.94
CA GLU A 162 1.72 1.00 1.59
C GLU A 162 1.64 -0.48 1.20
N ALA A 163 2.69 -1.27 1.48
CA ALA A 163 2.68 -2.72 1.22
C ALA A 163 1.67 -3.48 2.10
N ALA A 164 1.48 -3.06 3.36
CA ALA A 164 0.48 -3.65 4.24
C ALA A 164 -0.96 -3.31 3.80
N ALA A 165 -1.19 -2.08 3.33
CA ALA A 165 -2.47 -1.65 2.79
C ALA A 165 -2.83 -2.40 1.51
N GLU A 166 -1.87 -2.62 0.61
CA GLU A 166 -2.07 -3.41 -0.61
C GLU A 166 -2.39 -4.88 -0.29
N LYS A 167 -1.71 -5.46 0.70
CA LYS A 167 -2.02 -6.83 1.15
C LYS A 167 -3.41 -6.93 1.79
N ALA A 168 -3.83 -5.93 2.55
CA ALA A 168 -5.17 -5.87 3.14
C ALA A 168 -6.25 -5.66 2.08
N ALA A 169 -6.00 -4.87 1.04
CA ALA A 169 -6.92 -4.67 -0.07
C ALA A 169 -7.14 -5.94 -0.90
N ASN A 170 -6.15 -6.82 -0.97
CA ASN A 170 -6.23 -8.10 -1.67
C ASN A 170 -6.66 -9.27 -0.76
N ALA A 171 -6.88 -9.03 0.53
CA ALA A 171 -7.37 -10.06 1.44
C ALA A 171 -8.89 -10.20 1.32
N MET A 172 -9.35 -11.46 1.28
CA MET A 172 -10.77 -11.80 1.36
C MET A 172 -11.37 -11.18 2.63
N THR A 173 -12.54 -10.57 2.51
CA THR A 173 -13.23 -10.04 3.69
C THR A 173 -13.84 -11.18 4.50
N VAL A 174 -14.10 -10.97 5.79
CA VAL A 174 -14.80 -11.97 6.62
C VAL A 174 -16.17 -12.33 6.04
N SER A 175 -16.89 -11.35 5.47
CA SER A 175 -18.18 -11.59 4.80
C SER A 175 -18.03 -12.54 3.62
N GLN A 176 -17.00 -12.34 2.79
CA GLN A 176 -16.69 -13.23 1.67
C GLN A 176 -16.31 -14.63 2.15
N GLU A 177 -15.52 -14.76 3.22
CA GLU A 177 -15.16 -16.05 3.82
C GLU A 177 -16.40 -16.84 4.26
N GLN A 178 -17.34 -16.16 4.94
CA GLN A 178 -18.60 -16.77 5.36
C GLN A 178 -19.48 -17.15 4.15
N ALA A 179 -19.54 -16.31 3.12
CA ALA A 179 -20.29 -16.60 1.90
C ALA A 179 -19.72 -17.84 1.16
N VAL A 180 -18.39 -18.01 1.12
CA VAL A 180 -17.75 -19.21 0.54
C VAL A 180 -18.11 -20.45 1.33
N ALA A 181 -17.90 -20.44 2.64
CA ALA A 181 -18.22 -21.59 3.48
C ALA A 181 -19.69 -22.02 3.30
N LYS A 182 -20.59 -21.04 3.27
CA LYS A 182 -22.02 -21.29 3.11
C LYS A 182 -22.38 -21.82 1.72
N ALA A 183 -21.73 -21.32 0.68
CA ALA A 183 -21.91 -21.81 -0.68
C ALA A 183 -21.42 -23.27 -0.83
N GLU A 184 -20.32 -23.64 -0.17
CA GLU A 184 -19.83 -25.02 -0.10
C GLU A 184 -20.84 -25.93 0.63
N ASP A 185 -21.31 -25.52 1.80
CA ASP A 185 -22.34 -26.26 2.56
C ASP A 185 -23.61 -26.54 1.72
N TYR A 186 -24.06 -25.55 0.95
CA TYR A 186 -25.20 -25.73 0.06
C TYR A 186 -24.96 -26.77 -1.02
N LEU A 187 -23.78 -26.75 -1.65
CA LEU A 187 -23.41 -27.68 -2.71
C LEU A 187 -23.16 -29.11 -2.20
N GLU A 188 -22.90 -29.28 -0.91
CA GLU A 188 -22.86 -30.59 -0.24
C GLU A 188 -24.28 -31.15 -0.03
N TYR A 189 -25.26 -30.30 0.26
CA TYR A 189 -26.62 -30.72 0.56
C TYR A 189 -27.51 -30.88 -0.68
N THR A 190 -27.43 -29.98 -1.65
CA THR A 190 -28.28 -30.02 -2.86
C THR A 190 -27.60 -29.39 -4.07
N ALA A 191 -28.04 -29.79 -5.26
CA ALA A 191 -27.50 -29.25 -6.49
C ALA A 191 -28.06 -27.86 -6.82
N PHE A 192 -27.15 -26.97 -7.22
CA PHE A 192 -27.48 -25.60 -7.64
C PHE A 192 -26.83 -25.26 -8.99
N SER A 193 -27.49 -24.40 -9.75
CA SER A 193 -26.82 -23.66 -10.82
C SER A 193 -25.97 -22.54 -10.23
N ARG A 194 -24.98 -22.04 -10.99
CA ARG A 194 -24.18 -20.88 -10.56
C ARG A 194 -25.09 -19.69 -10.19
N LYS A 195 -26.08 -19.40 -11.03
CA LYS A 195 -27.03 -18.30 -10.81
C LYS A 195 -27.89 -18.56 -9.57
N GLY A 196 -28.44 -19.77 -9.44
CA GLY A 196 -29.28 -20.16 -8.31
C GLY A 196 -28.54 -20.09 -6.98
N LEU A 197 -27.27 -20.52 -6.92
CA LEU A 197 -26.48 -20.43 -5.69
C LEU A 197 -26.21 -18.97 -5.29
N ILE A 198 -25.91 -18.09 -6.25
CA ILE A 198 -25.73 -16.64 -5.98
C ILE A 198 -27.04 -16.01 -5.46
N GLU A 199 -28.18 -16.40 -6.02
CA GLU A 199 -29.50 -15.93 -5.55
C GLU A 199 -29.84 -16.48 -4.16
N GLN A 200 -29.49 -17.73 -3.88
CA GLN A 200 -29.67 -18.33 -2.56
C GLN A 200 -28.87 -17.60 -1.47
N LEU A 201 -27.60 -17.28 -1.74
CA LEU A 201 -26.77 -16.52 -0.79
C LEU A 201 -27.30 -15.08 -0.58
N GLN A 202 -27.82 -14.44 -1.63
CA GLN A 202 -28.47 -13.12 -1.48
C GLN A 202 -29.74 -13.20 -0.61
N TYR A 203 -30.52 -14.28 -0.75
CA TYR A 203 -31.66 -14.53 0.13
C TYR A 203 -31.23 -14.67 1.61
N GLU A 204 -30.07 -15.28 1.86
CA GLU A 204 -29.42 -15.33 3.17
C GLU A 204 -28.76 -14.02 3.62
N GLN A 205 -29.05 -12.91 2.93
CA GLN A 205 -28.60 -11.56 3.28
C GLN A 205 -27.10 -11.29 3.02
N PHE A 206 -26.41 -12.16 2.27
CA PHE A 206 -25.10 -11.78 1.73
C PHE A 206 -25.26 -10.69 0.66
N SER A 207 -24.31 -9.77 0.60
CA SER A 207 -24.29 -8.78 -0.46
C SER A 207 -24.14 -9.49 -1.82
N LYS A 208 -24.72 -8.92 -2.88
CA LYS A 208 -24.56 -9.47 -4.23
C LYS A 208 -23.08 -9.64 -4.63
N ALA A 209 -22.23 -8.72 -4.19
CA ALA A 209 -20.79 -8.77 -4.43
C ALA A 209 -20.15 -9.97 -3.72
N ASP A 210 -20.44 -10.18 -2.44
CA ASP A 210 -19.88 -11.30 -1.67
C ASP A 210 -20.42 -12.65 -2.15
N ALA A 211 -21.71 -12.74 -2.47
CA ALA A 211 -22.32 -13.94 -3.03
C ALA A 211 -21.70 -14.32 -4.38
N THR A 212 -21.50 -13.33 -5.27
CA THR A 212 -20.86 -13.57 -6.57
C THR A 212 -19.41 -13.98 -6.38
N PHE A 213 -18.68 -13.26 -5.52
CA PHE A 213 -17.30 -13.59 -5.18
C PHE A 213 -17.17 -15.02 -4.66
N ALA A 214 -18.05 -15.42 -3.73
CA ALA A 214 -18.01 -16.74 -3.14
C ALA A 214 -18.17 -17.85 -4.17
N VAL A 215 -19.19 -17.75 -5.01
CA VAL A 215 -19.48 -18.75 -6.05
C VAL A 215 -18.39 -18.81 -7.12
N ASP A 216 -17.74 -17.68 -7.43
CA ASP A 216 -16.61 -17.64 -8.37
C ASP A 216 -15.29 -18.12 -7.77
N HIS A 217 -15.16 -18.09 -6.44
CA HIS A 217 -13.97 -18.55 -5.73
C HIS A 217 -13.93 -20.08 -5.59
N ILE A 218 -15.09 -20.73 -5.51
CA ILE A 218 -15.19 -22.19 -5.34
C ILE A 218 -14.98 -22.91 -6.66
N LYS A 219 -14.21 -24.00 -6.63
CA LYS A 219 -14.00 -24.86 -7.79
C LYS A 219 -15.14 -25.87 -7.93
N VAL A 220 -16.14 -25.53 -8.75
CA VAL A 220 -17.33 -26.36 -8.97
C VAL A 220 -17.45 -26.77 -10.42
N ASN A 221 -17.73 -28.06 -10.67
CA ASN A 221 -18.15 -28.52 -11.99
C ASN A 221 -19.67 -28.32 -12.16
N TRP A 222 -20.05 -27.22 -12.81
CA TRP A 222 -21.46 -26.88 -13.03
C TRP A 222 -22.22 -27.86 -13.93
N ASN A 223 -21.53 -28.63 -14.77
CA ASN A 223 -22.16 -29.70 -15.54
C ASN A 223 -22.54 -30.89 -14.64
N GLU A 224 -21.68 -31.23 -13.67
CA GLU A 224 -22.01 -32.25 -12.66
C GLU A 224 -23.15 -31.79 -11.77
N GLN A 225 -23.19 -30.52 -11.37
CA GLN A 225 -24.33 -29.97 -10.63
C GLN A 225 -25.63 -30.07 -11.43
N ALA A 226 -25.60 -29.80 -12.73
CA ALA A 226 -26.78 -29.98 -13.58
C ALA A 226 -27.22 -31.46 -13.68
N ALA A 227 -26.28 -32.40 -13.75
CA ALA A 227 -26.58 -33.83 -13.76
C ALA A 227 -27.18 -34.32 -12.43
N LYS A 228 -26.65 -33.84 -11.30
CA LYS A 228 -27.22 -34.11 -9.96
C LYS A 228 -28.65 -33.57 -9.88
N LYS A 229 -28.88 -32.31 -10.25
CA LYS A 229 -30.21 -31.71 -10.22
C LYS A 229 -31.20 -32.42 -11.16
N ALA A 230 -30.75 -32.81 -12.35
CA ALA A 230 -31.55 -33.59 -13.29
C ALA A 230 -31.99 -34.92 -12.68
N LYS A 231 -31.07 -35.61 -11.99
CA LYS A 231 -31.34 -36.86 -11.29
C LYS A 231 -32.34 -36.65 -10.17
N ASP A 232 -32.12 -35.65 -9.32
CA ASP A 232 -33.02 -35.31 -8.21
C ASP A 232 -34.45 -35.11 -8.72
N TYR A 233 -34.65 -34.35 -9.80
CA TYR A 233 -35.99 -34.17 -10.39
C TYR A 233 -36.63 -35.49 -10.83
N LEU A 234 -35.87 -36.37 -11.49
CA LEU A 234 -36.36 -37.66 -11.95
C LEU A 234 -36.66 -38.64 -10.82
N GLU A 235 -36.03 -38.47 -9.66
CA GLU A 235 -36.37 -39.24 -8.45
C GLU A 235 -37.73 -38.84 -7.87
N TYR A 236 -38.18 -37.59 -8.08
CA TYR A 236 -39.47 -37.10 -7.58
C TYR A 236 -40.60 -37.16 -8.60
N THR A 237 -40.34 -36.93 -9.89
CA THR A 237 -41.37 -36.92 -10.93
C THR A 237 -40.81 -37.21 -12.32
N ALA A 238 -41.65 -37.75 -13.20
CA ALA A 238 -41.25 -38.03 -14.58
C ALA A 238 -41.20 -36.74 -15.42
N PHE A 239 -40.14 -36.60 -16.22
CA PHE A 239 -40.00 -35.52 -17.20
C PHE A 239 -39.72 -36.08 -18.60
N SER A 240 -40.19 -35.38 -19.63
CA SER A 240 -39.64 -35.55 -20.98
C SER A 240 -38.25 -34.89 -21.09
N ARG A 241 -37.44 -35.30 -22.07
CA ARG A 241 -36.12 -34.68 -22.33
C ARG A 241 -36.20 -33.16 -22.44
N GLY A 242 -37.15 -32.65 -23.23
CA GLY A 242 -37.37 -31.21 -23.42
C GLY A 242 -37.81 -30.53 -22.12
N GLY A 243 -38.79 -31.12 -21.42
CA GLY A 243 -39.30 -30.57 -20.16
C GLY A 243 -38.22 -30.46 -19.08
N LEU A 244 -37.35 -31.48 -18.95
CA LEU A 244 -36.26 -31.43 -17.98
C LEU A 244 -35.18 -30.39 -18.36
N ILE A 245 -34.91 -30.21 -19.65
CA ILE A 245 -34.01 -29.14 -20.11
C ILE A 245 -34.57 -27.77 -19.71
N ASP A 246 -35.85 -27.53 -19.96
CA ASP A 246 -36.48 -26.25 -19.64
C ASP A 246 -36.56 -26.02 -18.13
N GLN A 247 -36.83 -27.07 -17.34
CA GLN A 247 -36.79 -27.00 -15.88
C GLN A 247 -35.41 -26.61 -15.37
N LEU A 248 -34.34 -27.24 -15.85
CA LEU A 248 -32.98 -26.88 -15.43
C LEU A 248 -32.61 -25.45 -15.85
N ARG A 249 -33.10 -24.97 -17.01
CA ARG A 249 -32.90 -23.57 -17.41
C ARG A 249 -33.65 -22.60 -16.50
N PHE A 250 -34.86 -22.96 -16.06
CA PHE A 250 -35.61 -22.18 -15.08
C PHE A 250 -34.84 -22.09 -13.75
N GLU A 251 -34.21 -23.17 -13.31
CA GLU A 251 -33.29 -23.22 -12.16
C GLU A 251 -31.97 -22.44 -12.38
N GLY A 252 -31.80 -21.78 -13.53
CA GLY A 252 -30.66 -20.91 -13.84
C GLY A 252 -29.44 -21.62 -14.44
N PHE A 253 -29.55 -22.90 -14.83
CA PHE A 253 -28.49 -23.55 -15.61
C PHE A 253 -28.44 -22.99 -17.04
N THR A 254 -27.24 -22.91 -17.59
CA THR A 254 -27.09 -22.62 -19.02
C THR A 254 -27.68 -23.76 -19.85
N LEU A 255 -28.08 -23.46 -21.08
CA LEU A 255 -28.64 -24.47 -21.99
C LEU A 255 -27.65 -25.64 -22.25
N ALA A 256 -26.34 -25.37 -22.26
CA ALA A 256 -25.31 -26.41 -22.39
C ALA A 256 -25.27 -27.34 -21.15
N GLN A 257 -25.29 -26.77 -19.95
CA GLN A 257 -25.33 -27.52 -18.69
C GLN A 257 -26.62 -28.33 -18.55
N ALA A 258 -27.77 -27.74 -18.88
CA ALA A 258 -29.05 -28.43 -18.86
C ALA A 258 -29.03 -29.65 -19.80
N ARG A 259 -28.59 -29.46 -21.06
CA ARG A 259 -28.44 -30.58 -22.01
C ARG A 259 -27.47 -31.65 -21.53
N TYR A 260 -26.37 -31.25 -20.88
CA TYR A 260 -25.44 -32.18 -20.28
C TYR A 260 -26.11 -33.00 -19.17
N GLY A 261 -26.79 -32.33 -18.24
CA GLY A 261 -27.47 -32.98 -17.11
C GLY A 261 -28.53 -33.98 -17.55
N VAL A 262 -29.37 -33.59 -18.50
CA VAL A 262 -30.40 -34.48 -19.09
C VAL A 262 -29.78 -35.69 -19.79
N LYS A 263 -28.70 -35.48 -20.57
CA LYS A 263 -27.97 -36.60 -21.19
C LYS A 263 -27.35 -37.54 -20.15
N ALA A 264 -26.82 -36.99 -19.05
CA ALA A 264 -26.16 -37.77 -18.01
C ALA A 264 -27.13 -38.72 -17.27
N VAL A 265 -28.42 -38.39 -17.23
CA VAL A 265 -29.47 -39.22 -16.62
C VAL A 265 -30.19 -40.14 -17.64
N GLY A 266 -29.70 -40.22 -18.87
CA GLY A 266 -30.18 -41.17 -19.89
C GLY A 266 -31.36 -40.67 -20.73
N LEU A 267 -31.67 -39.37 -20.70
CA LEU A 267 -32.70 -38.73 -21.53
C LEU A 267 -32.11 -37.96 -22.71
#